data_AF-A0A2I1H0U1-F1
#
_entry.id   AF-A0A2I1H0U1-F1
#
_cell.length_a   1.000
_cell.length_b   1.000
_cell.length_c   1.000
_cell.angle_alpha   90.00
_cell.angle_beta   90.00
_cell.angle_gamma   90.00
#
_symmetry.space_group_name_H-M   'P 1'
#
loop_
_entity.id
_entity.type
_entity.pdbx_description
1 polymer ?
#
loop_
_entity_poly.entity_id
_entity_poly.type
_entity_poly.pdbx_seq_one_letter_code
_entity_poly.pdbx_strand_id
1 'polypeptide(L)'
;MGKQNIKYSEEFTSFLVILGGISSRALDLFRQNLEGRSIRSIRYLRNNNEDHLTNPELCFENVARFKRLIDTIGYDGPIAAMTDNTKLKERLRYSPILGCIIGSTLSKEETIINVYSDIPSTINKIKEENAIAKDVRAYMLCVKCQFASDAADIPLPKFPPVIVALIPNKGSDSANDITQLHKKLLQEIAPQLGLHILSLGSNGAIVEFRAQQNILNSSNTERLSIYNSTLNINFSCPIFESIGPIIPVQGPKHAKKTARNAIMSGARLLTFGNSSVRYDQLLEQVNRHDSVMYKNDVIKLDQQDDSAAYRTFCSANLKQLVSHNYQLKPEDKGLFVYLFIMGQYEFRKMVGGRHAYF
;
A
#
# COMPACT_ATOMS: atom_id res chain seq x y z
N MET A 1 18.94 4.31 47.22
CA MET A 1 17.47 4.37 47.35
C MET A 1 16.84 3.45 46.32
N GLY A 2 15.97 2.53 46.76
CA GLY A 2 15.29 1.59 45.86
C GLY A 2 14.26 2.31 45.00
N LYS A 3 14.53 2.43 43.70
CA LYS A 3 13.68 3.09 42.70
C LYS A 3 12.61 2.15 42.14
N GLN A 4 11.90 1.45 43.02
CA GLN A 4 10.81 0.55 42.62
C GLN A 4 9.48 1.34 42.61
N ASN A 5 8.59 1.05 41.65
CA ASN A 5 7.24 1.63 41.50
C ASN A 5 7.14 3.12 41.13
N ILE A 6 8.13 3.70 40.44
CA ILE A 6 8.00 5.05 39.88
C ILE A 6 6.87 5.09 38.83
N LYS A 7 5.90 5.98 39.04
CA LYS A 7 4.86 6.28 38.05
C LYS A 7 5.41 7.31 37.07
N TYR A 8 5.27 7.02 35.78
CA TYR A 8 5.66 7.92 34.69
C TYR A 8 4.41 8.56 34.10
N SER A 9 4.51 9.84 33.72
CA SER A 9 3.43 10.54 33.03
C SER A 9 3.09 9.88 31.68
N GLU A 10 1.92 10.18 31.12
CA GLU A 10 1.51 9.64 29.83
C GLU A 10 2.37 10.17 28.68
N GLU A 11 2.79 11.42 28.74
CA GLU A 11 3.65 12.06 27.72
C GLU A 11 5.02 11.40 27.71
N PHE A 12 5.63 11.22 28.89
CA PHE A 12 6.91 10.53 29.00
C PHE A 12 6.79 9.06 28.60
N THR A 13 5.69 8.40 28.97
CA THR A 13 5.41 7.03 28.54
C THR A 13 5.30 6.95 27.02
N SER A 14 4.59 7.88 26.38
CA SER A 14 4.41 7.98 24.93
C SER A 14 5.74 8.20 24.23
N PHE A 15 6.60 9.08 24.76
CA PHE A 15 7.97 9.26 24.27
C PHE A 15 8.76 7.94 24.31
N LEU A 16 8.74 7.20 25.43
CA LEU A 16 9.44 5.92 25.55
C LEU A 16 8.85 4.84 24.64
N VAL A 17 7.53 4.86 24.40
CA VAL A 17 6.82 3.96 23.47
C VAL A 17 7.27 4.22 22.03
N ILE A 18 7.42 5.49 21.63
CA ILE A 18 7.93 5.90 20.32
C ILE A 18 9.41 5.48 20.21
N LEU A 19 10.23 5.80 21.20
CA LEU A 19 11.65 5.45 21.22
C LEU A 19 11.88 3.94 21.11
N GLY A 20 11.14 3.14 21.88
CA GLY A 20 11.19 1.68 21.82
C GLY A 20 10.61 1.10 20.52
N GLY A 21 9.69 1.82 19.88
CA GLY A 21 9.18 1.50 18.55
C GLY A 21 10.22 1.71 17.44
N ILE A 22 11.05 2.75 17.56
CA ILE A 22 12.16 3.03 16.64
C ILE A 22 13.30 2.02 16.87
N SER A 23 13.71 1.83 18.12
CA SER A 23 14.79 0.91 18.48
C SER A 23 14.71 0.48 19.93
N SER A 24 14.58 -0.83 20.16
CA SER A 24 14.67 -1.41 21.51
C SER A 24 16.02 -1.10 22.17
N ARG A 25 17.11 -1.08 21.39
CA ARG A 25 18.44 -0.75 21.89
C ARG A 25 18.56 0.73 22.28
N ALA A 26 17.91 1.63 21.55
CA ALA A 26 17.86 3.04 21.92
C ALA A 26 17.06 3.24 23.21
N LEU A 27 15.94 2.53 23.38
CA LEU A 27 15.20 2.53 24.64
C LEU A 27 16.05 1.99 25.79
N ASP A 28 16.76 0.88 25.60
CA ASP A 28 17.62 0.31 26.64
C ASP A 28 18.78 1.26 27.00
N LEU A 29 19.42 1.87 26.01
CA LEU A 29 20.47 2.88 26.22
C LEU A 29 19.92 4.12 26.93
N PHE A 30 18.74 4.60 26.54
CA PHE A 30 18.06 5.67 27.26
C PHE A 30 17.85 5.27 28.71
N ARG A 31 17.29 4.08 28.99
CA ARG A 31 17.02 3.59 30.35
C ARG A 31 18.26 3.43 31.23
N GLN A 32 19.41 3.10 30.63
CA GLN A 32 20.67 2.99 31.35
C GLN A 32 21.18 4.34 31.86
N ASN A 33 20.87 5.42 31.15
CA ASN A 33 21.34 6.77 31.47
C ASN A 33 20.27 7.64 32.14
N LEU A 34 19.01 7.43 31.79
CA LEU A 34 17.83 8.18 32.19
C LEU A 34 16.76 7.18 32.61
N GLU A 35 16.26 7.29 33.85
CA GLU A 35 15.23 6.38 34.34
C GLU A 35 14.01 6.35 33.42
N GLY A 36 13.44 5.15 33.22
CA GLY A 36 12.32 4.97 32.33
C GLY A 36 11.71 3.58 32.34
N ARG A 37 10.56 3.45 31.69
CA ARG A 37 9.83 2.20 31.53
C ARG A 37 10.61 1.17 30.73
N SER A 38 10.65 -0.06 31.23
CA SER A 38 11.19 -1.20 30.48
C SER A 38 10.32 -1.58 29.30
N ILE A 39 10.91 -2.27 28.31
CA ILE A 39 10.16 -2.88 27.22
C ILE A 39 9.04 -3.81 27.72
N ARG A 40 9.26 -4.50 28.84
CA ARG A 40 8.25 -5.34 29.51
C ARG A 40 7.08 -4.51 30.02
N SER A 41 7.35 -3.37 30.66
CA SER A 41 6.30 -2.46 31.14
C SER A 41 5.52 -1.85 29.98
N ILE A 42 6.21 -1.44 28.90
CA ILE A 42 5.56 -0.92 27.70
C ILE A 42 4.66 -1.98 27.05
N ARG A 43 5.12 -3.23 26.94
CA ARG A 43 4.31 -4.35 26.41
C ARG A 43 3.08 -4.61 27.26
N TYR A 44 3.21 -4.56 28.59
CA TYR A 44 2.08 -4.71 29.50
C TYR A 44 1.04 -3.61 29.30
N LEU A 45 1.47 -2.35 29.19
CA LEU A 45 0.55 -1.23 28.89
C LEU A 45 -0.15 -1.39 27.54
N ARG A 46 0.58 -1.80 26.49
CA ARG A 46 0.01 -2.02 25.16
C ARG A 46 -1.02 -3.17 25.16
N ASN A 47 -0.75 -4.24 25.91
CA ASN A 47 -1.66 -5.38 26.01
C ASN A 47 -2.96 -5.03 26.74
N ASN A 48 -2.90 -4.09 27.69
CA ASN A 48 -4.06 -3.60 28.43
C ASN A 48 -4.78 -2.44 27.74
N ASN A 49 -4.25 -1.91 26.63
CA ASN A 49 -4.92 -0.88 25.86
C ASN A 49 -5.95 -1.53 24.92
N GLU A 50 -7.18 -1.01 24.89
CA GLU A 50 -8.27 -1.50 24.04
C GLU A 50 -8.03 -1.29 22.53
N ASP A 51 -7.05 -0.44 22.16
CA ASP A 51 -6.72 -0.05 20.79
C ASP A 51 -5.85 -1.06 20.02
N HIS A 52 -5.49 -2.21 20.60
CA HIS A 52 -4.74 -3.23 19.86
C HIS A 52 -5.65 -4.13 19.01
N LEU A 53 -5.12 -4.65 17.90
CA LEU A 53 -5.83 -5.56 17.01
C LEU A 53 -6.13 -6.90 17.72
N THR A 54 -7.40 -7.14 18.05
CA THR A 54 -7.89 -8.34 18.78
C THR A 54 -8.50 -9.41 17.86
N ASN A 55 -8.79 -9.03 16.60
CA ASN A 55 -9.25 -9.92 15.55
C ASN A 55 -8.44 -9.58 14.28
N PRO A 56 -7.73 -10.52 13.66
CA PRO A 56 -7.02 -10.25 12.41
C PRO A 56 -7.95 -10.04 11.20
N GLU A 57 -9.22 -10.44 11.28
CA GLU A 57 -10.15 -10.32 10.17
C GLU A 57 -10.61 -8.87 9.92
N LEU A 58 -11.18 -8.64 8.73
CA LEU A 58 -11.90 -7.41 8.44
C LEU A 58 -13.27 -7.46 9.14
N CYS A 59 -13.35 -6.93 10.35
CA CYS A 59 -14.56 -6.90 11.17
C CYS A 59 -14.95 -5.48 11.60
N PHE A 60 -16.18 -5.33 12.08
CA PHE A 60 -16.75 -4.04 12.48
C PHE A 60 -15.89 -3.35 13.55
N GLU A 61 -15.47 -4.08 14.58
CA GLU A 61 -14.71 -3.54 15.71
C GLU A 61 -13.38 -2.90 15.29
N ASN A 62 -12.69 -3.51 14.32
CA ASN A 62 -11.42 -2.98 13.82
C ASN A 62 -11.59 -1.68 13.05
N VAL A 63 -12.66 -1.57 12.26
CA VAL A 63 -12.97 -0.34 11.54
C VAL A 63 -13.57 0.72 12.47
N ALA A 64 -14.32 0.31 13.50
CA ALA A 64 -14.83 1.20 14.55
C ALA A 64 -13.70 1.84 15.37
N ARG A 65 -12.61 1.11 15.63
CA ARG A 65 -11.38 1.69 16.22
C ARG A 65 -10.79 2.78 15.33
N PHE A 66 -10.76 2.56 14.02
CA PHE A 66 -10.35 3.59 13.07
C PHE A 66 -11.28 4.80 13.11
N LYS A 67 -12.62 4.61 13.12
CA LYS A 67 -13.61 5.69 13.29
C LYS A 67 -13.35 6.49 14.57
N ARG A 68 -13.18 5.81 15.71
CA ARG A 68 -12.84 6.45 16.99
C ARG A 68 -11.58 7.29 16.89
N LEU A 69 -10.54 6.80 16.21
CA LEU A 69 -9.29 7.53 16.03
C LEU A 69 -9.46 8.79 15.14
N ILE A 70 -10.27 8.73 14.09
CA ILE A 70 -10.51 9.93 13.26
C ILE A 70 -11.48 10.92 13.93
N ASP A 71 -12.36 10.44 14.80
CA ASP A 71 -13.27 11.29 15.58
C ASP A 71 -12.53 12.11 16.63
N THR A 72 -11.49 11.56 17.26
CA THR A 72 -10.69 12.32 18.25
C THR A 72 -9.94 13.50 17.62
N ILE A 73 -9.72 13.47 16.30
CA ILE A 73 -9.14 14.59 15.55
C ILE A 73 -10.19 15.41 14.79
N GLY A 74 -11.49 15.12 14.97
CA GLY A 74 -12.59 15.83 14.32
C GLY A 74 -12.63 15.68 12.80
N TYR A 75 -12.14 14.55 12.26
CA TYR A 75 -12.06 14.33 10.82
C TYR A 75 -13.29 13.58 10.28
N ASP A 76 -13.99 14.23 9.34
CA ASP A 76 -15.20 13.69 8.66
C ASP A 76 -15.02 13.62 7.13
N GLY A 77 -13.78 13.75 6.65
CA GLY A 77 -13.49 13.79 5.22
C GLY A 77 -13.34 12.41 4.56
N PRO A 78 -12.94 12.38 3.27
CA PRO A 78 -12.78 11.14 2.52
C PRO A 78 -11.66 10.24 3.06
N ILE A 79 -11.84 8.93 2.93
CA ILE A 79 -10.91 7.89 3.39
C ILE A 79 -10.47 7.05 2.19
N ALA A 80 -9.18 6.73 2.16
CA ALA A 80 -8.64 5.74 1.24
C ALA A 80 -8.50 4.40 1.94
N ALA A 81 -9.12 3.39 1.35
CA ALA A 81 -8.83 1.99 1.65
C ALA A 81 -7.76 1.49 0.68
N MET A 82 -6.82 0.69 1.16
CA MET A 82 -5.80 0.05 0.35
C MET A 82 -5.50 -1.33 0.88
N THR A 83 -5.12 -2.22 -0.03
CA THR A 83 -4.78 -3.60 0.32
C THR A 83 -3.61 -4.10 -0.51
N ASP A 84 -2.82 -4.97 0.09
CA ASP A 84 -1.71 -5.65 -0.57
C ASP A 84 -1.46 -7.02 0.10
N ASN A 85 -0.93 -7.96 -0.66
CA ASN A 85 -0.47 -9.26 -0.15
C ASN A 85 1.02 -9.22 0.14
N THR A 86 1.40 -9.65 1.34
CA THR A 86 2.80 -9.83 1.72
C THR A 86 3.08 -11.31 1.95
N LYS A 87 4.18 -11.79 1.37
CA LYS A 87 4.65 -13.17 1.58
C LYS A 87 5.08 -13.39 3.03
N LEU A 88 4.64 -14.51 3.58
CA LEU A 88 5.01 -14.98 4.90
C LEU A 88 6.02 -16.13 4.81
N LYS A 89 6.75 -16.32 5.90
CA LYS A 89 7.43 -17.60 6.15
C LYS A 89 6.40 -18.57 6.72
N GLU A 90 6.09 -19.63 5.97
CA GLU A 90 5.15 -20.68 6.36
C GLU A 90 5.49 -21.23 7.75
N ARG A 91 4.64 -20.93 8.75
CA ARG A 91 4.83 -21.38 10.14
C ARG A 91 3.56 -21.18 10.95
N LEU A 92 3.20 -22.19 11.74
CA LEU A 92 2.18 -22.09 12.77
C LEU A 92 2.79 -21.61 14.10
N ARG A 93 2.08 -20.74 14.80
CA ARG A 93 2.43 -20.30 16.17
C ARG A 93 1.18 -20.15 17.01
N TYR A 94 1.28 -20.43 18.29
CA TYR A 94 0.22 -20.05 19.24
C TYR A 94 0.34 -18.55 19.56
N SER A 95 -0.77 -17.82 19.54
CA SER A 95 -0.87 -16.43 19.98
C SER A 95 -1.60 -16.36 21.32
N PRO A 96 -0.91 -16.05 22.43
CA PRO A 96 -1.56 -15.87 23.74
C PRO A 96 -2.54 -14.69 23.75
N ILE A 97 -2.34 -13.69 22.89
CA ILE A 97 -3.20 -12.50 22.79
C ILE A 97 -4.53 -12.86 22.12
N LEU A 98 -4.48 -13.70 21.08
CA LEU A 98 -5.68 -14.10 20.33
C LEU A 98 -6.31 -15.39 20.85
N GLY A 99 -5.60 -16.15 21.69
CA GLY A 99 -6.02 -17.45 22.18
C GLY A 99 -6.06 -18.55 21.12
N CYS A 100 -5.42 -18.36 19.96
CA CYS A 100 -5.55 -19.26 18.81
C CYS A 100 -4.20 -19.59 18.15
N ILE A 101 -4.19 -20.62 17.29
CA ILE A 101 -3.08 -20.92 16.39
C ILE A 101 -3.12 -19.96 15.19
N ILE A 102 -2.10 -19.12 15.06
CA ILE A 102 -1.91 -18.19 13.94
C ILE A 102 -0.98 -18.77 12.87
N GLY A 103 -1.04 -18.19 11.67
CA GLY A 103 -0.30 -18.66 10.49
C GLY A 103 -1.06 -19.71 9.68
N SER A 104 -2.36 -19.86 9.94
CA SER A 104 -3.29 -20.67 9.16
C SER A 104 -4.29 -19.78 8.41
N THR A 105 -4.87 -20.30 7.33
CA THR A 105 -5.97 -19.69 6.58
C THR A 105 -7.36 -20.01 7.15
N LEU A 106 -7.44 -20.85 8.19
CA LEU A 106 -8.69 -21.14 8.90
C LEU A 106 -9.13 -19.93 9.74
N SER A 107 -10.43 -19.87 10.09
CA SER A 107 -10.93 -18.75 10.90
C SER A 107 -10.37 -18.76 12.32
N LYS A 108 -10.55 -17.65 13.03
CA LYS A 108 -10.14 -17.57 14.45
C LYS A 108 -10.88 -18.61 15.29
N GLU A 109 -12.16 -18.84 15.02
CA GLU A 109 -13.02 -19.78 15.74
C GLU A 109 -12.56 -21.22 15.54
N GLU A 110 -12.07 -21.56 14.35
CA GLU A 110 -11.56 -22.90 14.03
C GLU A 110 -10.17 -23.18 14.62
N THR A 111 -9.44 -22.13 14.98
CA THR A 111 -8.06 -22.22 15.47
C THR A 111 -7.92 -21.86 16.94
N ILE A 112 -9.04 -21.56 17.61
CA ILE A 112 -9.08 -21.22 19.03
C ILE A 112 -8.63 -22.41 19.88
N ILE A 113 -7.86 -22.13 20.92
CA ILE A 113 -7.36 -23.11 21.87
C ILE A 113 -7.94 -22.76 23.22
N ASN A 114 -8.87 -23.59 23.70
CA ASN A 114 -9.48 -23.42 25.01
C ASN A 114 -8.69 -24.17 26.07
N VAL A 115 -8.23 -25.38 25.74
CA VAL A 115 -7.38 -26.20 26.60
C VAL A 115 -6.12 -26.65 25.85
N TYR A 116 -5.05 -26.92 26.60
CA TYR A 116 -3.75 -27.28 26.01
C TYR A 116 -3.83 -28.54 25.13
N SER A 117 -4.74 -29.46 25.43
CA SER A 117 -4.98 -30.68 24.65
C SER A 117 -5.57 -30.44 23.27
N ASP A 118 -6.10 -29.24 22.99
CA ASP A 118 -6.64 -28.88 21.67
C ASP A 118 -5.52 -28.60 20.66
N ILE A 119 -4.31 -28.24 21.14
CA ILE A 119 -3.22 -27.82 20.26
C ILE A 119 -2.87 -28.89 19.20
N PRO A 120 -2.66 -30.17 19.55
CA PRO A 120 -2.34 -31.19 18.56
C PRO A 120 -3.47 -31.41 17.55
N SER A 121 -4.74 -31.45 17.99
CA SER A 121 -5.88 -31.68 17.10
C SER A 121 -6.09 -30.50 16.15
N THR A 122 -6.00 -29.26 16.63
CA THR A 122 -6.07 -28.06 15.79
C THR A 122 -4.92 -28.02 14.77
N ILE A 123 -3.69 -28.34 15.18
CA ILE A 123 -2.54 -28.40 14.24
C ILE A 123 -2.74 -29.50 13.20
N ASN A 124 -3.25 -30.67 13.58
CA ASN A 124 -3.51 -31.75 12.64
C ASN A 124 -4.60 -31.36 11.64
N LYS A 125 -5.71 -30.77 12.10
CA LYS A 125 -6.76 -30.22 11.23
C LYS A 125 -6.18 -29.24 10.20
N ILE A 126 -5.36 -28.27 10.64
CA ILE A 126 -4.72 -27.30 9.74
C ILE A 126 -3.86 -28.00 8.67
N LYS A 127 -3.14 -29.06 9.05
CA LYS A 127 -2.30 -29.83 8.12
C LYS A 127 -3.13 -30.66 7.14
N GLU A 128 -4.17 -31.33 7.63
CA GLU A 128 -5.09 -32.15 6.83
C GLU A 128 -5.80 -31.31 5.77
N GLU A 129 -6.20 -30.09 6.11
CA GLU A 129 -6.84 -29.14 5.18
C GLU A 129 -5.84 -28.33 4.32
N ASN A 130 -4.54 -28.60 4.48
CA ASN A 130 -3.46 -27.87 3.82
C ASN A 130 -3.63 -26.34 3.98
N ALA A 131 -3.96 -25.90 5.20
CA ALA A 131 -4.40 -24.56 5.53
C ALA A 131 -3.28 -23.71 6.15
N ILE A 132 -2.02 -24.01 5.87
CA ILE A 132 -0.88 -23.16 6.30
C ILE A 132 -0.82 -21.94 5.38
N ALA A 133 -0.80 -20.75 5.99
CA ALA A 133 -0.76 -19.50 5.27
C ALA A 133 0.62 -19.27 4.63
N LYS A 134 0.60 -18.85 3.37
CA LYS A 134 1.79 -18.48 2.59
C LYS A 134 1.95 -16.98 2.49
N ASP A 135 0.83 -16.27 2.44
CA ASP A 135 0.75 -14.82 2.34
C ASP A 135 -0.22 -14.28 3.39
N VAL A 136 -0.15 -12.97 3.63
CA VAL A 136 -1.14 -12.22 4.42
C VAL A 136 -1.58 -11.00 3.63
N ARG A 137 -2.90 -10.82 3.53
CA ARG A 137 -3.50 -9.61 2.98
C ARG A 137 -3.61 -8.57 4.08
N ALA A 138 -2.84 -7.51 3.97
CA ALA A 138 -3.04 -6.33 4.81
C ALA A 138 -4.16 -5.49 4.20
N TYR A 139 -5.06 -5.02 5.06
CA TYR A 139 -6.11 -4.08 4.71
C TYR A 139 -5.95 -2.83 5.56
N MET A 140 -5.81 -1.68 4.91
CA MET A 140 -5.43 -0.44 5.57
C MET A 140 -6.39 0.68 5.21
N LEU A 141 -6.70 1.53 6.19
CA LEU A 141 -7.46 2.77 6.02
C LEU A 141 -6.56 3.96 6.29
N CYS A 142 -6.71 5.01 5.48
CA CYS A 142 -5.94 6.23 5.61
C CYS A 142 -6.81 7.45 5.32
N VAL A 143 -6.72 8.46 6.19
CA VAL A 143 -7.32 9.77 5.99
C VAL A 143 -6.72 10.44 4.76
N LYS A 144 -7.55 10.86 3.80
CA LYS A 144 -7.10 11.63 2.64
C LYS A 144 -7.24 13.12 2.94
N CYS A 145 -6.11 13.80 3.15
CA CYS A 145 -6.12 15.26 3.07
C CYS A 145 -6.53 15.68 1.66
N GLN A 146 -7.60 16.46 1.56
CA GLN A 146 -8.00 17.11 0.33
C GLN A 146 -6.85 17.99 -0.17
N PHE A 147 -6.43 17.77 -1.41
CA PHE A 147 -5.71 18.80 -2.14
C PHE A 147 -6.74 19.86 -2.54
N ALA A 148 -7.07 20.76 -1.63
CA ALA A 148 -7.72 22.00 -2.01
C ALA A 148 -6.71 22.81 -2.81
N SER A 149 -7.05 23.07 -4.07
CA SER A 149 -6.41 24.09 -4.89
C SER A 149 -6.44 25.42 -4.14
N ASP A 150 -5.27 26.01 -3.94
CA ASP A 150 -5.04 27.44 -3.76
C ASP A 150 -6.02 28.18 -2.82
N ALA A 151 -6.31 27.66 -1.62
CA ALA A 151 -6.71 28.46 -0.47
C ALA A 151 -6.82 27.60 0.80
N ALA A 152 -6.18 28.10 1.85
CA ALA A 152 -6.37 27.75 3.26
C ALA A 152 -5.96 26.34 3.73
N ASP A 153 -5.06 26.34 4.71
CA ASP A 153 -4.51 25.21 5.43
C ASP A 153 -5.57 24.19 5.90
N ILE A 154 -5.53 22.99 5.33
CA ILE A 154 -5.99 21.77 6.01
C ILE A 154 -4.74 20.94 6.33
N PRO A 155 -4.24 20.98 7.58
CA PRO A 155 -3.09 20.20 7.96
C PRO A 155 -3.56 18.76 8.22
N LEU A 156 -2.98 17.79 7.52
CA LEU A 156 -2.57 16.49 8.09
C LEU A 156 -1.70 15.68 7.10
N PRO A 157 -0.59 16.24 6.56
CA PRO A 157 0.30 15.51 5.64
C PRO A 157 1.03 14.29 6.28
N LYS A 158 0.61 13.81 7.46
CA LYS A 158 1.28 12.78 8.25
C LYS A 158 0.33 11.84 9.02
N PHE A 159 -0.97 11.78 8.70
CA PHE A 159 -1.82 10.75 9.34
C PHE A 159 -1.36 9.36 8.89
N PRO A 160 -0.89 8.48 9.80
CA PRO A 160 -0.36 7.19 9.40
C PRO A 160 -1.49 6.28 8.91
N PRO A 161 -1.26 5.47 7.87
CA PRO A 161 -2.18 4.41 7.51
C PRO A 161 -2.40 3.45 8.68
N VAL A 162 -3.66 3.11 8.95
CA VAL A 162 -4.05 2.21 10.03
C VAL A 162 -4.42 0.86 9.45
N ILE A 163 -3.80 -0.20 9.94
CA ILE A 163 -4.14 -1.58 9.56
C ILE A 163 -5.44 -1.95 10.28
N VAL A 164 -6.46 -2.31 9.52
CA VAL A 164 -7.77 -2.76 10.03
C VAL A 164 -8.00 -4.26 9.85
N ALA A 165 -7.18 -4.92 9.02
CA ALA A 165 -7.19 -6.38 8.88
C ALA A 165 -5.83 -6.92 8.41
N LEU A 166 -5.53 -8.16 8.81
CA LEU A 166 -4.41 -8.99 8.40
C LEU A 166 -4.92 -10.41 8.11
N ILE A 167 -5.36 -10.63 6.88
CA ILE A 167 -6.08 -11.86 6.50
C ILE A 167 -5.10 -12.87 5.88
N PRO A 168 -4.78 -13.97 6.58
CA PRO A 168 -3.88 -14.99 6.05
C PRO A 168 -4.49 -15.73 4.85
N ASN A 169 -3.69 -16.01 3.83
CA ASN A 169 -4.13 -16.74 2.65
C ASN A 169 -3.01 -17.62 2.05
N LYS A 170 -3.35 -18.41 1.03
CA LYS A 170 -2.43 -19.37 0.37
C LYS A 170 -1.59 -18.74 -0.74
N GLY A 171 -1.65 -17.42 -0.94
CA GLY A 171 -1.03 -16.70 -2.04
C GLY A 171 -1.74 -16.88 -3.38
N SER A 172 -2.99 -17.34 -3.36
CA SER A 172 -3.81 -17.63 -4.53
C SER A 172 -5.20 -17.02 -4.43
N ASP A 173 -5.34 -15.89 -3.74
CA ASP A 173 -6.62 -15.15 -3.67
C ASP A 173 -7.16 -14.92 -5.07
N SER A 174 -8.42 -15.31 -5.28
CA SER A 174 -9.13 -14.99 -6.51
C SER A 174 -9.58 -13.52 -6.51
N ALA A 175 -9.88 -13.00 -7.69
CA ALA A 175 -10.51 -11.68 -7.80
C ALA A 175 -11.84 -11.62 -7.02
N ASN A 176 -12.57 -12.74 -6.91
CA ASN A 176 -13.83 -12.80 -6.18
C ASN A 176 -13.62 -12.67 -4.66
N ASP A 177 -12.61 -13.37 -4.11
CA ASP A 177 -12.28 -13.30 -2.69
C ASP A 177 -11.95 -11.86 -2.28
N ILE A 178 -11.14 -11.17 -3.09
CA ILE A 178 -10.78 -9.76 -2.88
C ILE A 178 -12.02 -8.86 -3.04
N THR A 179 -12.88 -9.13 -4.03
CA THR A 179 -14.13 -8.39 -4.22
C THR A 179 -15.04 -8.50 -3.00
N GLN A 180 -15.14 -9.68 -2.39
CA GLN A 180 -15.93 -9.90 -1.18
C GLN A 180 -15.39 -9.08 0.00
N LEU A 181 -14.07 -8.98 0.16
CA LEU A 181 -13.47 -8.11 1.19
C LEU A 181 -13.81 -6.64 0.96
N HIS A 182 -13.73 -6.16 -0.29
CA HIS A 182 -14.14 -4.81 -0.64
C HIS A 182 -15.62 -4.55 -0.34
N LYS A 183 -16.50 -5.49 -0.71
CA LYS A 183 -17.94 -5.41 -0.41
C LYS A 183 -18.21 -5.40 1.09
N LYS A 184 -17.54 -6.25 1.88
CA LYS A 184 -17.67 -6.26 3.34
C LYS A 184 -17.37 -4.89 3.95
N LEU A 185 -16.31 -4.23 3.50
CA LEU A 185 -16.03 -2.86 3.95
C LEU A 185 -17.10 -1.87 3.48
N LEU A 186 -17.42 -1.86 2.18
CA LEU A 186 -18.24 -0.81 1.55
C LEU A 186 -19.75 -0.97 1.76
N GLN A 187 -20.25 -2.17 1.99
CA GLN A 187 -21.69 -2.44 2.05
C GLN A 187 -22.14 -2.79 3.46
N GLU A 188 -21.26 -3.37 4.28
CA GLU A 188 -21.63 -3.81 5.63
C GLU A 188 -21.08 -2.84 6.69
N ILE A 189 -19.78 -2.56 6.70
CA ILE A 189 -19.13 -1.91 7.85
C ILE A 189 -19.11 -0.37 7.75
N ALA A 190 -18.61 0.18 6.64
CA ALA A 190 -18.45 1.63 6.49
C ALA A 190 -19.76 2.43 6.57
N PRO A 191 -20.90 1.97 6.01
CA PRO A 191 -22.17 2.69 6.13
C PRO A 191 -22.64 2.82 7.58
N GLN A 192 -22.51 1.75 8.38
CA GLN A 192 -22.91 1.75 9.79
C GLN A 192 -22.08 2.71 10.65
N LEU A 193 -20.83 2.97 10.24
CA LEU A 193 -19.92 3.88 10.93
C LEU A 193 -19.92 5.29 10.35
N GLY A 194 -20.72 5.58 9.31
CA GLY A 194 -20.71 6.86 8.61
C GLY A 194 -19.36 7.19 7.98
N LEU A 195 -18.63 6.20 7.47
CA LEU A 195 -17.30 6.40 6.88
C LEU A 195 -17.38 6.66 5.37
N HIS A 196 -16.84 7.80 4.94
CA HIS A 196 -16.76 8.16 3.52
C HIS A 196 -15.54 7.55 2.83
N ILE A 197 -15.63 6.29 2.41
CA ILE A 197 -14.59 5.65 1.59
C ILE A 197 -14.65 6.25 0.17
N LEU A 198 -13.56 6.87 -0.29
CA LEU A 198 -13.46 7.49 -1.63
C LEU A 198 -12.67 6.64 -2.62
N SER A 199 -11.64 5.93 -2.15
CA SER A 199 -10.73 5.22 -3.05
C SER A 199 -10.32 3.84 -2.55
N LEU A 200 -10.18 2.91 -3.49
CA LEU A 200 -9.63 1.56 -3.27
C LEU A 200 -8.26 1.45 -3.97
N GLY A 201 -7.18 1.46 -3.19
CA GLY A 201 -5.80 1.31 -3.68
C GLY A 201 -5.36 -0.14 -3.82
N SER A 202 -4.70 -0.47 -4.92
CA SER A 202 -4.10 -1.80 -5.21
C SER A 202 -2.73 -1.68 -5.89
N ASN A 203 -1.96 -2.78 -5.89
CA ASN A 203 -0.60 -2.82 -6.45
C ASN A 203 -0.56 -3.06 -7.98
N GLY A 204 -1.73 -3.27 -8.61
CA GLY A 204 -1.87 -3.47 -10.04
C GLY A 204 -1.73 -4.93 -10.51
N ALA A 205 -1.66 -5.91 -9.60
CA ALA A 205 -1.77 -7.31 -9.96
C ALA A 205 -3.11 -7.58 -10.68
N ILE A 206 -3.11 -8.49 -11.66
CA ILE A 206 -4.29 -8.75 -12.51
C ILE A 206 -5.52 -9.16 -11.70
N VAL A 207 -5.32 -9.93 -10.61
CA VAL A 207 -6.41 -10.36 -9.72
C VAL A 207 -7.00 -9.18 -8.94
N GLU A 208 -6.18 -8.24 -8.49
CA GLU A 208 -6.62 -7.03 -7.78
C GLU A 208 -7.31 -6.05 -8.72
N PHE A 209 -6.78 -5.90 -9.95
CA PHE A 209 -7.43 -5.10 -10.98
C PHE A 209 -8.82 -5.65 -11.32
N ARG A 210 -8.95 -6.98 -11.50
CA ARG A 210 -10.24 -7.62 -11.72
C ARG A 210 -11.19 -7.42 -10.55
N ALA A 211 -10.70 -7.50 -9.31
CA ALA A 211 -11.52 -7.22 -8.13
C ALA A 211 -12.04 -5.77 -8.12
N GLN A 212 -11.20 -4.80 -8.47
CA GLN A 212 -11.60 -3.40 -8.63
C GLN A 212 -12.64 -3.22 -9.76
N GLN A 213 -12.46 -3.90 -10.89
CA GLN A 213 -13.44 -3.89 -11.98
C GLN A 213 -14.78 -4.48 -11.55
N ASN A 214 -14.79 -5.55 -10.75
CA ASN A 214 -16.03 -6.11 -10.21
C ASN A 214 -16.77 -5.12 -9.30
N ILE A 215 -16.05 -4.28 -8.55
CA ILE A 215 -16.65 -3.21 -7.75
C ILE A 215 -17.22 -2.11 -8.68
N LEU A 216 -16.47 -1.69 -9.70
CA LEU A 216 -16.92 -0.68 -10.68
C LEU A 216 -18.16 -1.08 -11.47
N ASN A 217 -18.29 -2.37 -11.76
CA ASN A 217 -19.36 -2.96 -12.55
C ASN A 217 -20.53 -3.49 -11.69
N SER A 218 -20.50 -3.27 -10.37
CA SER A 218 -21.57 -3.76 -9.49
C SER A 218 -22.91 -3.04 -9.75
N SER A 219 -23.99 -3.81 -9.81
CA SER A 219 -25.21 -3.49 -10.58
C SER A 219 -26.19 -2.49 -9.99
N ASN A 220 -25.91 -1.85 -8.84
CA ASN A 220 -26.93 -1.05 -8.13
C ASN A 220 -26.38 0.29 -7.62
N THR A 221 -25.82 1.12 -8.48
CA THR A 221 -25.35 2.45 -8.05
C THR A 221 -25.60 3.49 -9.12
N GLU A 222 -26.20 4.59 -8.70
CA GLU A 222 -26.08 5.87 -9.39
C GLU A 222 -24.61 6.12 -9.75
N ARG A 223 -24.33 6.70 -10.90
CA ARG A 223 -22.95 6.85 -11.39
C ARG A 223 -22.60 8.32 -11.50
N LEU A 224 -21.52 8.72 -10.86
CA LEU A 224 -20.88 10.00 -11.15
C LEU A 224 -20.18 9.87 -12.50
N SER A 225 -20.45 10.79 -13.42
CA SER A 225 -19.78 10.83 -14.72
C SER A 225 -19.25 12.24 -15.01
N ILE A 226 -18.00 12.32 -15.47
CA ILE A 226 -17.31 13.56 -15.81
C ILE A 226 -16.80 13.42 -17.23
N TYR A 227 -17.31 14.30 -18.11
CA TYR A 227 -16.88 14.35 -19.50
C TYR A 227 -15.88 15.49 -19.71
N ASN A 228 -14.69 15.16 -20.21
CA ASN A 228 -13.72 16.12 -20.70
C ASN A 228 -13.83 16.19 -22.22
N SER A 229 -14.47 17.25 -22.73
CA SER A 229 -14.71 17.44 -24.17
C SER A 229 -13.42 17.67 -24.96
N THR A 230 -12.41 18.32 -24.37
CA THR A 230 -11.14 18.59 -25.02
C THR A 230 -10.37 17.32 -25.36
N LEU A 231 -10.38 16.34 -24.44
CA LEU A 231 -9.69 15.06 -24.61
C LEU A 231 -10.61 13.93 -25.12
N ASN A 232 -11.92 14.21 -25.24
CA ASN A 232 -12.95 13.22 -25.48
C ASN A 232 -12.89 12.02 -24.50
N ILE A 233 -12.66 12.31 -23.21
CA ILE A 233 -12.57 11.31 -22.15
C ILE A 233 -13.82 11.39 -21.29
N ASN A 234 -14.52 10.26 -21.13
CA ASN A 234 -15.59 10.10 -20.16
C ASN A 234 -15.09 9.28 -18.97
N PHE A 235 -15.00 9.91 -17.80
CA PHE A 235 -14.70 9.22 -16.55
C PHE A 235 -16.02 8.91 -15.82
N SER A 236 -16.17 7.69 -15.31
CA SER A 236 -17.36 7.30 -14.56
C SER A 236 -17.02 6.40 -13.38
N CYS A 237 -17.66 6.62 -12.24
CA CYS A 237 -17.54 5.76 -11.06
C CYS A 237 -18.91 5.50 -10.39
N PRO A 238 -19.06 4.35 -9.71
CA PRO A 238 -20.26 4.05 -8.94
C PRO A 238 -20.34 4.90 -7.65
N ILE A 239 -21.55 5.31 -7.27
CA ILE A 239 -21.87 5.99 -6.01
C ILE A 239 -22.56 4.98 -5.09
N PHE A 240 -21.88 4.57 -4.01
CA PHE A 240 -22.44 3.68 -3.00
C PHE A 240 -23.31 4.48 -2.03
N GLU A 241 -24.52 3.99 -1.77
CA GLU A 241 -25.44 4.60 -0.79
C GLU A 241 -24.76 4.76 0.58
N SER A 242 -24.98 5.90 1.23
CA SER A 242 -24.37 6.27 2.53
C SER A 242 -22.83 6.39 2.56
N ILE A 243 -22.13 6.10 1.46
CA ILE A 243 -20.66 6.23 1.36
C ILE A 243 -20.25 7.34 0.41
N GLY A 244 -20.80 7.33 -0.81
CA GLY A 244 -20.41 8.21 -1.91
C GLY A 244 -19.67 7.52 -3.06
N PRO A 245 -19.00 8.29 -3.93
CA PRO A 245 -18.33 7.75 -5.12
C PRO A 245 -17.09 6.94 -4.77
N ILE A 246 -16.88 5.82 -5.47
CA ILE A 246 -15.71 4.94 -5.29
C ILE A 246 -14.80 4.96 -6.51
N ILE A 247 -13.54 5.36 -6.30
CA ILE A 247 -12.50 5.44 -7.33
C ILE A 247 -11.41 4.40 -7.05
N PRO A 248 -11.31 3.34 -7.85
CA PRO A 248 -10.17 2.43 -7.78
C PRO A 248 -8.90 3.14 -8.27
N VAL A 249 -7.81 2.94 -7.55
CA VAL A 249 -6.52 3.54 -7.84
C VAL A 249 -5.46 2.44 -7.87
N GLN A 250 -4.59 2.48 -8.87
CA GLN A 250 -3.39 1.65 -8.94
C GLN A 250 -2.15 2.49 -8.62
N GLY A 251 -1.14 1.85 -8.02
CA GLY A 251 0.12 2.53 -7.68
C GLY A 251 0.88 2.99 -8.94
N PRO A 252 1.11 4.32 -9.15
CA PRO A 252 1.81 4.82 -10.34
C PRO A 252 3.25 4.34 -10.44
N LYS A 253 3.91 4.07 -9.30
CA LYS A 253 5.24 3.46 -9.24
C LYS A 253 5.27 2.06 -9.87
N HIS A 254 4.23 1.25 -9.64
CA HIS A 254 4.10 -0.07 -10.25
C HIS A 254 3.90 0.05 -11.76
N ALA A 255 3.10 1.01 -12.23
CA ALA A 255 2.93 1.26 -13.66
C ALA A 255 4.28 1.58 -14.34
N LYS A 256 5.12 2.44 -13.74
CA LYS A 256 6.48 2.71 -14.26
C LYS A 256 7.36 1.47 -14.27
N LYS A 257 7.40 0.69 -13.17
CA LYS A 257 8.17 -0.56 -13.15
C LYS A 257 7.73 -1.53 -14.25
N THR A 258 6.44 -1.73 -14.40
CA THR A 258 5.87 -2.59 -15.45
C THR A 258 6.24 -2.08 -16.84
N ALA A 259 6.14 -0.77 -17.07
CA ALA A 259 6.52 -0.12 -18.31
C ALA A 259 8.00 -0.36 -18.66
N ARG A 260 8.91 -0.06 -17.73
CA ARG A 260 10.34 -0.33 -17.90
C ARG A 260 10.58 -1.81 -18.18
N ASN A 261 10.00 -2.68 -17.34
CA ASN A 261 10.22 -4.12 -17.44
C ASN A 261 9.68 -4.69 -18.77
N ALA A 262 8.63 -4.12 -19.36
CA ALA A 262 8.12 -4.55 -20.66
C ALA A 262 9.17 -4.43 -21.78
N ILE A 263 10.03 -3.41 -21.73
CA ILE A 263 11.11 -3.21 -22.72
C ILE A 263 12.40 -3.91 -22.30
N MET A 264 12.72 -3.99 -21.00
CA MET A 264 14.01 -4.55 -20.57
C MET A 264 14.00 -6.07 -20.43
N SER A 265 13.01 -6.61 -19.72
CA SER A 265 12.94 -8.04 -19.36
C SER A 265 11.77 -8.79 -19.98
N GLY A 266 10.75 -8.07 -20.45
CA GLY A 266 9.52 -8.61 -21.02
C GLY A 266 9.61 -8.79 -22.53
N ALA A 267 8.71 -8.10 -23.25
CA ALA A 267 8.57 -8.20 -24.71
C ALA A 267 9.81 -7.75 -25.48
N ARG A 268 10.62 -6.83 -24.92
CA ARG A 268 11.84 -6.25 -25.53
C ARG A 268 11.66 -5.48 -26.84
N LEU A 269 10.42 -5.41 -27.31
CA LEU A 269 9.96 -4.65 -28.46
C LEU A 269 8.51 -4.25 -28.20
N LEU A 270 8.22 -2.95 -28.26
CA LEU A 270 6.87 -2.40 -28.24
C LEU A 270 6.63 -1.65 -29.55
N THR A 271 5.44 -1.78 -30.12
CA THR A 271 5.01 -1.02 -31.29
C THR A 271 4.24 0.22 -30.84
N PHE A 272 4.57 1.38 -31.40
CA PHE A 272 3.95 2.68 -31.11
C PHE A 272 3.58 3.35 -32.43
N GLY A 273 2.38 3.04 -32.94
CA GLY A 273 1.95 3.45 -34.28
C GLY A 273 2.95 2.95 -35.34
N ASN A 274 3.54 3.87 -36.08
CA ASN A 274 4.55 3.58 -37.11
C ASN A 274 6.00 3.54 -36.57
N SER A 275 6.18 3.60 -35.25
CA SER A 275 7.49 3.55 -34.58
C SER A 275 7.59 2.35 -33.65
N SER A 276 8.80 2.08 -33.16
CA SER A 276 9.05 1.01 -32.18
C SER A 276 9.86 1.52 -31.00
N VAL A 277 9.73 0.83 -29.88
CA VAL A 277 10.57 0.96 -28.69
C VAL A 277 11.24 -0.37 -28.48
N ARG A 278 12.57 -0.40 -28.47
CA ARG A 278 13.33 -1.64 -28.49
C ARG A 278 14.40 -1.67 -27.41
N TYR A 279 14.76 -2.89 -27.00
CA TYR A 279 15.79 -3.13 -25.99
C TYR A 279 17.19 -2.64 -26.43
N ASP A 280 17.55 -2.81 -27.71
CA ASP A 280 18.84 -2.37 -28.27
C ASP A 280 19.06 -0.86 -28.08
N GLN A 281 18.03 -0.05 -28.26
CA GLN A 281 18.10 1.41 -28.07
C GLN A 281 18.52 1.77 -26.64
N LEU A 282 17.92 1.11 -25.63
CA LEU A 282 18.27 1.34 -24.22
C LEU A 282 19.63 0.73 -23.86
N LEU A 283 20.01 -0.36 -24.52
CA LEU A 283 21.34 -0.96 -24.37
C LEU A 283 22.44 -0.04 -24.94
N GLU A 284 22.18 0.65 -26.05
CA GLU A 284 23.08 1.69 -26.57
C GLU A 284 23.17 2.86 -25.59
N GLN A 285 22.03 3.35 -25.08
CA GLN A 285 22.00 4.46 -24.13
C GLN A 285 22.80 4.18 -22.85
N VAL A 286 22.67 2.99 -22.26
CA VAL A 286 23.36 2.64 -21.00
C VAL A 286 24.87 2.45 -21.17
N ASN A 287 25.34 2.19 -22.40
CA ASN A 287 26.75 2.02 -22.69
C ASN A 287 27.48 3.33 -23.00
N ARG A 288 26.77 4.47 -23.06
CA ARG A 288 27.39 5.78 -23.21
C ARG A 288 28.14 6.18 -21.94
N HIS A 289 29.27 6.88 -22.10
CA HIS A 289 30.06 7.38 -20.97
C HIS A 289 29.31 8.39 -20.08
N ASP A 290 28.36 9.11 -20.67
CA ASP A 290 27.55 10.14 -20.00
C ASP A 290 26.19 9.60 -19.50
N SER A 291 25.92 8.29 -19.61
CA SER A 291 24.60 7.72 -19.30
C SER A 291 24.12 8.02 -17.87
N VAL A 292 22.86 8.42 -17.73
CA VAL A 292 22.22 8.61 -16.42
C VAL A 292 21.75 7.27 -15.82
N MET A 293 21.61 6.24 -16.67
CA MET A 293 21.26 4.89 -16.24
C MET A 293 22.52 4.10 -15.86
N TYR A 294 22.41 3.24 -14.84
CA TYR A 294 23.45 2.27 -14.54
C TYR A 294 23.31 1.04 -15.44
N LYS A 295 24.41 0.33 -15.68
CA LYS A 295 24.39 -0.94 -16.43
C LYS A 295 23.35 -1.93 -15.88
N ASN A 296 23.21 -1.98 -14.55
CA ASN A 296 22.24 -2.84 -13.88
C ASN A 296 20.78 -2.36 -14.00
N ASP A 297 20.51 -1.18 -14.55
CA ASP A 297 19.14 -0.72 -14.83
C ASP A 297 18.56 -1.38 -16.08
N VAL A 298 19.45 -1.90 -16.95
CA VAL A 298 19.12 -2.51 -18.25
C VAL A 298 19.52 -3.98 -18.29
N ILE A 299 20.75 -4.30 -17.87
CA ILE A 299 21.35 -5.62 -17.92
C ILE A 299 21.22 -6.29 -16.54
N LYS A 300 20.65 -7.50 -16.49
CA LYS A 300 20.40 -8.22 -15.23
C LYS A 300 19.65 -7.35 -14.19
N LEU A 301 18.66 -6.60 -14.68
CA LEU A 301 17.95 -5.64 -13.84
C LEU A 301 17.22 -6.28 -12.65
N ASP A 302 17.17 -5.52 -11.56
CA ASP A 302 16.19 -5.75 -10.51
C ASP A 302 14.83 -5.22 -10.96
N GLN A 303 13.91 -6.14 -11.24
CA GLN A 303 12.55 -5.83 -11.69
C GLN A 303 11.73 -5.04 -10.66
N GLN A 304 12.16 -5.03 -9.38
CA GLN A 304 11.50 -4.33 -8.29
C GLN A 304 12.14 -2.98 -7.93
N ASP A 305 13.31 -2.63 -8.49
CA ASP A 305 13.97 -1.35 -8.19
C ASP A 305 13.19 -0.17 -8.78
N ASP A 306 12.46 0.53 -7.92
CA ASP A 306 11.77 1.77 -8.27
C ASP A 306 12.77 2.82 -8.81
N SER A 307 13.98 2.90 -8.23
CA SER A 307 14.99 3.91 -8.57
C SER A 307 15.49 3.76 -10.00
N ALA A 308 15.71 2.53 -10.46
CA ALA A 308 16.04 2.26 -11.86
C ALA A 308 14.89 2.68 -12.78
N ALA A 309 13.62 2.47 -12.41
CA ALA A 309 12.49 2.95 -13.20
C ALA A 309 12.43 4.49 -13.25
N TYR A 310 12.74 5.17 -12.15
CA TYR A 310 12.89 6.63 -12.16
C TYR A 310 14.00 7.09 -13.09
N ARG A 311 15.20 6.48 -13.04
CA ARG A 311 16.31 6.82 -13.93
C ARG A 311 15.95 6.60 -15.39
N THR A 312 15.29 5.50 -15.74
CA THR A 312 14.82 5.26 -17.11
C THR A 312 13.88 6.36 -17.61
N PHE A 313 12.91 6.78 -16.79
CA PHE A 313 11.88 7.74 -17.19
C PHE A 313 12.17 9.18 -16.75
N CYS A 314 13.41 9.51 -16.37
CA CYS A 314 13.77 10.87 -15.98
C CYS A 314 14.02 11.75 -17.21
N SER A 315 13.83 13.06 -17.03
CA SER A 315 14.07 14.05 -18.08
C SER A 315 15.53 14.05 -18.55
N ALA A 316 16.49 13.71 -17.68
CA ALA A 316 17.89 13.62 -18.04
C ALA A 316 18.15 12.47 -19.04
N ASN A 317 17.55 11.30 -18.84
CA ASN A 317 17.65 10.18 -19.79
C ASN A 317 16.93 10.51 -21.12
N LEU A 318 15.78 11.19 -21.06
CA LEU A 318 15.07 11.64 -22.26
C LEU A 318 15.94 12.60 -23.10
N LYS A 319 16.64 13.53 -22.45
CA LYS A 319 17.55 14.48 -23.12
C LYS A 319 18.70 13.78 -23.84
N GLN A 320 19.14 12.59 -23.38
CA GLN A 320 20.22 11.83 -24.02
C GLN A 320 19.83 11.23 -25.38
N LEU A 321 18.55 11.19 -25.72
CA LEU A 321 18.09 10.81 -27.06
C LEU A 321 18.20 11.94 -28.08
N VAL A 322 18.34 13.18 -27.62
CA VAL A 322 18.32 14.36 -28.47
C VAL A 322 19.75 14.89 -28.65
N SER A 323 20.12 15.20 -29.90
CA SER A 323 21.42 15.79 -30.19
C SER A 323 21.52 17.24 -29.69
N HIS A 324 22.73 17.80 -29.65
CA HIS A 324 22.97 19.20 -29.28
C HIS A 324 22.16 20.21 -30.13
N ASN A 325 21.78 19.83 -31.35
CA ASN A 325 20.97 20.66 -32.26
C ASN A 325 19.46 20.35 -32.15
N TYR A 326 19.01 19.73 -31.06
CA TYR A 326 17.62 19.33 -30.85
C TYR A 326 17.06 18.35 -31.90
N GLN A 327 17.94 17.55 -32.52
CA GLN A 327 17.53 16.54 -33.50
C GLN A 327 17.43 15.16 -32.86
N LEU A 328 16.35 14.45 -33.17
CA LEU A 328 16.10 13.07 -32.74
C LEU A 328 16.31 12.14 -33.93
N LYS A 329 17.03 11.03 -33.72
CA LYS A 329 17.19 10.00 -34.75
C LYS A 329 15.82 9.41 -35.13
N PRO A 330 15.53 9.16 -36.41
CA PRO A 330 14.24 8.61 -36.83
C PRO A 330 13.82 7.35 -36.08
N GLU A 331 14.76 6.46 -35.79
CA GLU A 331 14.57 5.21 -35.05
C GLU A 331 14.21 5.41 -33.57
N ASP A 332 14.62 6.52 -32.96
CA ASP A 332 14.40 6.83 -31.53
C ASP A 332 13.10 7.58 -31.26
N LYS A 333 12.34 7.93 -32.30
CA LYS A 333 11.03 8.60 -32.18
C LYS A 333 10.08 7.87 -31.24
N GLY A 334 9.98 6.55 -31.40
CA GLY A 334 9.13 5.71 -30.55
C GLY A 334 9.59 5.75 -29.09
N LEU A 335 10.89 5.52 -28.86
CA LEU A 335 11.47 5.52 -27.51
C LEU A 335 11.34 6.88 -26.84
N PHE A 336 11.57 7.98 -27.55
CA PHE A 336 11.42 9.33 -27.01
C PHE A 336 10.00 9.60 -26.51
N VAL A 337 8.99 9.32 -27.34
CA VAL A 337 7.58 9.49 -26.96
C VAL A 337 7.23 8.59 -25.77
N TYR A 338 7.72 7.35 -25.78
CA TYR A 338 7.49 6.41 -24.70
C TYR A 338 8.07 6.89 -23.36
N LEU A 339 9.35 7.28 -23.35
CA LEU A 339 10.01 7.79 -22.14
C LEU A 339 9.33 9.06 -21.64
N PHE A 340 8.91 9.95 -22.55
CA PHE A 340 8.19 11.16 -22.22
C PHE A 340 6.86 10.85 -21.53
N ILE A 341 5.98 10.06 -22.17
CA ILE A 341 4.66 9.72 -21.64
C ILE A 341 4.78 9.02 -20.28
N MET A 342 5.63 7.98 -20.19
CA MET A 342 5.80 7.21 -18.95
C MET A 342 6.48 8.01 -17.84
N GLY A 343 7.31 9.01 -18.19
CA GLY A 343 7.89 9.98 -17.26
C GLY A 343 6.86 10.88 -16.59
N GLN A 344 5.76 11.23 -17.28
CA GLN A 344 4.72 12.13 -16.76
C GLN A 344 3.83 11.50 -15.67
N TYR A 345 3.73 10.17 -15.59
CA TYR A 345 2.79 9.45 -14.72
C TYR A 345 2.95 9.68 -13.20
N GLU A 346 3.93 10.47 -12.75
CA GLU A 346 4.19 10.71 -11.32
C GLU A 346 4.37 12.18 -10.94
N PHE A 347 4.09 13.11 -11.85
CA PHE A 347 4.14 14.53 -11.54
C PHE A 347 2.93 14.97 -10.69
N ARG A 348 3.00 14.77 -9.37
CA ARG A 348 2.36 15.59 -8.31
C ARG A 348 2.68 15.08 -6.90
N LYS A 349 3.97 14.96 -6.57
CA LYS A 349 4.46 15.08 -5.18
C LYS A 349 5.85 15.72 -5.18
N MET A 350 5.90 17.05 -5.33
CA MET A 350 6.96 17.84 -4.74
C MET A 350 6.34 18.93 -3.88
N VAL A 351 6.37 18.71 -2.57
CA VAL A 351 6.27 19.79 -1.59
C VAL A 351 7.49 20.67 -1.83
N GLY A 352 7.26 21.95 -2.11
CA GLY A 352 8.31 22.96 -2.28
C GLY A 352 8.54 23.39 -3.73
N GLY A 353 7.61 24.19 -4.27
CA GLY A 353 7.89 25.41 -5.05
C GLY A 353 8.84 25.37 -6.26
N ARG A 354 9.32 24.20 -6.72
CA ARG A 354 10.01 24.07 -8.00
C ARG A 354 9.22 23.13 -8.86
N HIS A 355 8.41 23.74 -9.72
CA HIS A 355 7.92 23.07 -10.90
C HIS A 355 9.15 22.64 -11.70
N ALA A 356 9.48 21.35 -11.66
CA ALA A 356 10.28 20.76 -12.72
C ALA A 356 9.36 20.67 -13.94
N TYR A 357 9.17 21.80 -14.61
CA TYR A 357 8.69 21.79 -15.98
C TYR A 357 9.74 21.06 -16.81
N PHE A 358 9.25 20.24 -17.74
CA PHE A 358 10.04 19.78 -18.86
C PHE A 358 10.64 20.97 -19.62
#